data_AF-A0A2V7IEP0-F1
#
_entry.id   AF-A0A2V7IEP0-F1
#
_cell.length_a   1.000
_cell.length_b   1.000
_cell.length_c   1.000
_cell.angle_alpha   90.00
_cell.angle_beta   90.00
_cell.angle_gamma   90.00
#
_symmetry.space_group_name_H-M   'P 1'
#
loop_
_entity.id
_entity.type
_entity.pdbx_description
1 polymer ?
#
loop_
_entity_poly.entity_id
_entity_poly.type
_entity_poly.pdbx_seq_one_letter_code
_entity_poly.pdbx_strand_id
1 'polypeptide(L)'
;MTGLQLMLPPFVACMVLVAMLSYLGLHVIAREVIFVDLSLAQIAALGGLVALLFVGHDSPLRWVFALAFTAVGAFLFAVTRTARGGRVPQEAIIGIVYVVASAGAILVADKVPGGGEEIEKSLVGSILWVTWAGIARLAAVYAVLGAFQYALRRKFLTISFQPEEAERNGWSIRWWDFWFYLSFGIVITLAVPVGGVLMVFTFLVVPAVLACGSHSRAIFPQDP
;
A
#
# COMPACT_ATOMS: atom_id res chain seq x y z
N MET A 1 -16.24 -26.59 15.94
CA MET A 1 -15.43 -26.21 14.77
C MET A 1 -14.05 -26.78 14.97
N THR A 2 -13.55 -27.62 14.07
CA THR A 2 -12.17 -28.12 14.17
C THR A 2 -11.20 -26.95 13.96
N GLY A 3 -10.06 -26.91 14.67
CA GLY A 3 -9.09 -25.79 14.57
C GLY A 3 -8.69 -25.47 13.12
N LEU A 4 -8.66 -26.48 12.25
CA LEU A 4 -8.42 -26.33 10.82
C LEU A 4 -9.45 -25.45 10.11
N GLN A 5 -10.74 -25.56 10.47
CA GLN A 5 -11.81 -24.71 9.90
C GLN A 5 -11.69 -23.25 10.34
N LEU A 6 -11.07 -22.98 11.50
CA LEU A 6 -10.80 -21.63 11.98
C LEU A 6 -9.58 -21.01 11.27
N MET A 7 -8.55 -21.81 10.97
CA MET A 7 -7.32 -21.31 10.35
C MET A 7 -7.38 -21.21 8.81
N LEU A 8 -8.31 -21.91 8.18
CA LEU A 8 -8.43 -21.92 6.71
C LEU A 8 -8.76 -20.53 6.11
N PRO A 9 -9.72 -19.74 6.63
CA PRO A 9 -9.98 -18.40 6.09
C PRO A 9 -8.78 -17.44 6.22
N PRO A 10 -8.13 -17.29 7.39
CA PRO A 10 -6.90 -16.51 7.52
C PRO A 10 -5.80 -16.95 6.54
N PHE A 11 -5.61 -18.26 6.35
CA PHE A 11 -4.63 -18.79 5.40
C PHE A 11 -4.92 -18.35 3.96
N VAL A 12 -6.17 -18.47 3.50
CA VAL A 12 -6.58 -18.01 2.16
C VAL A 12 -6.44 -16.50 2.03
N ALA A 13 -6.81 -15.73 3.05
CA ALA A 13 -6.62 -14.28 3.07
C ALA A 13 -5.15 -13.91 2.89
N CYS A 14 -4.23 -14.59 3.58
CA CYS A 14 -2.79 -14.40 3.41
C CYS A 14 -2.33 -14.70 1.98
N MET A 15 -2.83 -15.77 1.34
CA MET A 15 -2.50 -16.06 -0.06
C MET A 15 -2.92 -14.93 -1.00
N VAL A 16 -4.12 -14.38 -0.83
CA VAL A 16 -4.63 -13.26 -1.64
C VAL A 16 -3.77 -12.00 -1.41
N LEU A 17 -3.44 -11.70 -0.15
CA LEU A 17 -2.61 -10.56 0.22
C LEU A 17 -1.20 -10.67 -0.38
N VAL A 18 -0.52 -11.81 -0.18
CA VAL A 18 0.83 -12.04 -0.71
C VAL A 18 0.87 -11.93 -2.24
N ALA A 19 -0.13 -12.49 -2.94
CA ALA A 19 -0.16 -12.47 -4.41
C ALA A 19 -0.15 -11.04 -4.97
N MET A 20 -0.92 -10.13 -4.38
CA MET A 20 -0.98 -8.73 -4.84
C MET A 20 0.21 -7.90 -4.32
N LEU A 21 0.54 -8.04 -3.03
CA LEU A 21 1.58 -7.24 -2.38
C LEU A 21 2.98 -7.57 -2.88
N SER A 22 3.28 -8.83 -3.19
CA SER A 22 4.58 -9.20 -3.75
C SER A 22 4.81 -8.59 -5.15
N TYR A 23 3.78 -8.56 -6.00
CA TYR A 23 3.84 -7.91 -7.31
C TYR A 23 4.05 -6.39 -7.20
N LEU A 24 3.33 -5.75 -6.29
CA LEU A 24 3.49 -4.32 -6.02
C LEU A 24 4.85 -3.99 -5.41
N GLY A 25 5.35 -4.87 -4.54
CA GLY A 25 6.66 -4.74 -3.90
C GLY A 25 7.81 -4.61 -4.89
N LEU A 26 7.77 -5.34 -6.01
CA LEU A 26 8.76 -5.20 -7.08
C LEU A 26 8.82 -3.78 -7.64
N HIS A 27 7.66 -3.15 -7.85
CA HIS A 27 7.58 -1.78 -8.36
C HIS A 27 8.03 -0.76 -7.30
N VAL A 28 7.69 -1.00 -6.04
CA VAL A 28 8.06 -0.13 -4.92
C VAL A 28 9.59 -0.13 -4.72
N ILE A 29 10.22 -1.30 -4.75
CA ILE A 29 11.69 -1.43 -4.66
C ILE A 29 12.37 -0.80 -5.88
N ALA A 30 11.88 -1.07 -7.09
CA ALA A 30 12.45 -0.50 -8.32
C ALA A 30 12.40 1.04 -8.34
N ARG A 31 11.44 1.63 -7.62
CA ARG A 31 11.26 3.09 -7.51
C ARG A 31 11.94 3.70 -6.28
N GLU A 32 12.61 2.89 -5.45
CA GLU A 32 13.26 3.33 -4.21
C GLU A 32 12.30 4.09 -3.27
N VAL A 33 11.06 3.62 -3.12
CA VAL A 33 10.02 4.28 -2.30
C VAL A 33 9.38 3.31 -1.31
N ILE A 34 10.19 2.59 -0.55
CA ILE A 34 9.72 1.50 0.32
C ILE A 34 8.77 2.03 1.40
N PHE A 35 9.03 3.24 1.91
CA PHE A 35 8.20 3.89 2.94
C PHE A 35 6.82 4.34 2.45
N VAL A 36 6.52 4.30 1.15
CA VAL A 36 5.23 4.74 0.62
C VAL A 36 4.07 3.89 1.15
N ASP A 37 4.35 2.61 1.45
CA ASP A 37 3.41 1.70 2.10
C ASP A 37 2.98 2.22 3.48
N LEU A 38 3.94 2.37 4.39
CA LEU A 38 3.68 2.83 5.75
C LEU A 38 3.00 4.21 5.76
N SER A 39 3.42 5.11 4.87
CA SER A 39 2.86 6.45 4.77
C SER A 39 1.40 6.42 4.32
N LEU A 40 1.06 5.69 3.25
CA LEU A 40 -0.33 5.58 2.79
C LEU A 40 -1.21 4.85 3.79
N ALA A 41 -0.68 3.85 4.50
CA ALA A 41 -1.41 3.17 5.57
C ALA A 41 -1.81 4.15 6.68
N GLN A 42 -0.90 5.04 7.11
CA GLN A 42 -1.21 6.03 8.15
C GLN A 42 -2.13 7.15 7.66
N ILE A 43 -2.01 7.56 6.40
CA ILE A 43 -2.96 8.50 5.79
C ILE A 43 -4.37 7.89 5.73
N ALA A 44 -4.48 6.62 5.34
CA ALA A 44 -5.75 5.88 5.34
C ALA A 44 -6.33 5.76 6.75
N ALA A 45 -5.50 5.41 7.73
CA ALA A 45 -5.90 5.29 9.14
C ALA A 45 -6.41 6.63 9.68
N LEU A 46 -5.70 7.74 9.40
CA LEU A 46 -6.15 9.08 9.73
C LEU A 46 -7.51 9.39 9.08
N GLY A 47 -7.68 9.11 7.79
CA GLY A 47 -8.96 9.31 7.10
C GLY A 47 -10.11 8.53 7.74
N GLY A 48 -9.87 7.27 8.11
CA GLY A 48 -10.83 6.43 8.82
C GLY A 48 -11.22 6.99 10.19
N LEU A 49 -10.23 7.46 10.97
CA LEU A 49 -10.45 8.10 12.27
C LEU A 49 -11.20 9.43 12.17
N VAL A 50 -10.85 10.25 11.18
CA VAL A 50 -11.57 11.50 10.88
C VAL A 50 -13.04 11.21 10.53
N ALA A 51 -13.32 10.15 9.78
CA ALA A 51 -14.68 9.75 9.47
C ALA A 51 -15.52 9.44 10.72
N LEU A 52 -14.90 8.86 11.76
CA LEU A 52 -15.59 8.57 13.02
C LEU A 52 -16.06 9.84 13.73
N LEU A 53 -15.32 10.95 13.64
CA LEU A 53 -15.74 12.23 14.21
C LEU A 53 -17.01 12.79 13.56
N PHE A 54 -17.20 12.57 12.26
CA PHE A 54 -18.27 13.21 11.49
C PHE A 54 -19.49 12.30 11.24
N VAL A 55 -19.29 10.99 11.11
CA VAL A 55 -20.31 10.08 10.56
C VAL A 55 -20.66 8.89 11.48
N GLY A 56 -19.89 8.67 12.55
CA GLY A 56 -20.14 7.59 13.51
C GLY A 56 -19.67 6.19 13.08
N HIS A 57 -19.95 5.19 13.91
CA HIS A 57 -19.31 3.86 13.90
C HIS A 57 -19.83 2.83 12.87
N ASP A 58 -20.96 3.07 12.20
CA ASP A 58 -21.56 2.04 11.29
C ASP A 58 -21.76 2.51 9.85
N SER A 59 -21.24 3.69 9.50
CA SER A 59 -21.44 4.21 8.15
C SER A 59 -20.42 3.65 7.15
N PRO A 60 -20.85 3.18 5.96
CA PRO A 60 -19.95 2.78 4.88
C PRO A 60 -19.08 3.95 4.40
N LEU A 61 -19.42 5.19 4.78
CA LEU A 61 -18.65 6.38 4.50
C LEU A 61 -17.24 6.35 5.11
N ARG A 62 -16.97 5.54 6.15
CA ARG A 62 -15.60 5.41 6.69
C ARG A 62 -14.60 4.97 5.63
N TRP A 63 -14.97 3.97 4.82
CA TRP A 63 -14.14 3.49 3.73
C TRP A 63 -13.93 4.56 2.66
N VAL A 64 -14.95 5.36 2.39
CA VAL A 64 -14.86 6.47 1.43
C VAL A 64 -13.88 7.53 1.93
N PHE A 65 -13.91 7.88 3.21
CA PHE A 65 -12.96 8.84 3.80
C PHE A 65 -11.53 8.30 3.81
N ALA A 66 -11.32 7.05 4.22
CA ALA A 66 -10.00 6.41 4.16
C ALA A 66 -9.45 6.43 2.72
N LEU A 67 -10.25 6.02 1.74
CA LEU A 67 -9.85 6.05 0.32
C LEU A 67 -9.63 7.47 -0.21
N ALA A 68 -10.42 8.45 0.22
CA ALA A 68 -10.25 9.85 -0.18
C ALA A 68 -8.93 10.42 0.36
N PHE A 69 -8.62 10.18 1.63
CA PHE A 69 -7.34 10.57 2.23
C PHE A 69 -6.18 9.88 1.52
N THR A 70 -6.29 8.57 1.28
CA THR A 70 -5.30 7.81 0.51
C THR A 70 -5.10 8.39 -0.90
N ALA A 71 -6.17 8.80 -1.58
CA ALA A 71 -6.09 9.42 -2.89
C ALA A 71 -5.37 10.78 -2.84
N VAL A 72 -5.61 11.58 -1.79
CA VAL A 72 -4.87 12.83 -1.53
C VAL A 72 -3.38 12.53 -1.28
N GLY A 73 -3.06 11.51 -0.49
CA GLY A 73 -1.67 11.07 -0.25
C GLY A 73 -0.97 10.60 -1.53
N ALA A 74 -1.66 9.79 -2.34
CA ALA A 74 -1.16 9.34 -3.64
C ALA A 74 -0.94 10.51 -4.62
N PHE A 75 -1.85 11.49 -4.62
CA PHE A 75 -1.69 12.72 -5.39
C PHE A 75 -0.47 13.53 -4.93
N LEU A 76 -0.33 13.71 -3.61
CA LEU A 76 0.82 14.40 -3.04
C LEU A 76 2.12 13.73 -3.49
N PHE A 77 2.25 12.41 -3.35
CA PHE A 77 3.46 11.69 -3.75
C PHE A 77 3.75 11.77 -5.25
N ALA A 78 2.71 11.71 -6.08
CA ALA A 78 2.87 11.86 -7.53
C ALA A 78 3.33 13.26 -7.95
N VAL A 79 2.83 14.30 -7.27
CA VAL A 79 3.22 15.70 -7.56
C VAL A 79 4.59 16.02 -6.97
N THR A 80 4.92 15.53 -5.77
CA THR A 80 6.22 15.81 -5.14
C THR A 80 7.37 15.02 -5.76
N ARG A 81 7.07 13.95 -6.51
CA ARG A 81 8.08 13.21 -7.26
C ARG A 81 8.71 14.13 -8.30
N THR A 82 9.93 14.53 -8.02
CA THR A 82 10.75 15.33 -8.93
C THR A 82 11.58 14.37 -9.76
N ALA A 83 11.66 14.60 -11.08
CA ALA A 83 12.59 13.86 -11.95
C ALA A 83 14.03 14.02 -11.45
N ARG A 84 14.93 13.13 -11.88
CA ARG A 84 16.34 13.07 -11.43
C ARG A 84 16.94 14.48 -11.32
N GLY A 85 17.32 14.90 -10.11
CA GLY A 85 17.89 16.23 -9.83
C GLY A 85 17.17 17.07 -8.77
N GLY A 86 16.06 16.58 -8.20
CA GLY A 86 15.46 17.21 -7.02
C GLY A 86 16.41 17.19 -5.82
N ARG A 87 16.55 18.33 -5.11
CA ARG A 87 17.43 18.47 -3.93
C ARG A 87 17.03 17.58 -2.74
N VAL A 88 15.79 17.09 -2.72
CA VAL A 88 15.23 16.30 -1.61
C VAL A 88 14.84 14.91 -2.13
N PRO A 89 15.36 13.82 -1.55
CA PRO A 89 14.99 12.47 -1.94
C PRO A 89 13.51 12.23 -1.63
N GLN A 90 12.82 11.51 -2.51
CA GLN A 90 11.37 11.29 -2.37
C GLN A 90 11.01 10.56 -1.06
N GLU A 91 11.84 9.63 -0.61
CA GLU A 91 11.64 8.95 0.68
C GLU A 91 11.62 9.90 1.87
N ALA A 92 12.39 11.00 1.84
CA ALA A 92 12.34 12.00 2.91
C ALA A 92 10.98 12.69 2.99
N ILE A 93 10.39 13.01 1.83
CA ILE A 93 9.03 13.60 1.76
C ILE A 93 8.01 12.58 2.27
N ILE A 94 8.11 11.32 1.83
CA ILE A 94 7.22 10.24 2.27
C ILE A 94 7.31 10.04 3.79
N GLY A 95 8.52 10.09 4.36
CA GLY A 95 8.77 9.98 5.79
C GLY A 95 8.16 11.13 6.59
N ILE A 96 8.30 12.38 6.12
CA ILE A 96 7.64 13.54 6.75
C ILE A 96 6.13 13.36 6.75
N VAL A 97 5.55 12.98 5.60
CA VAL A 97 4.10 12.75 5.49
C VAL A 97 3.65 11.63 6.41
N TYR A 98 4.42 10.54 6.52
CA TYR A 98 4.14 9.43 7.44
C TYR A 98 4.07 9.91 8.89
N VAL A 99 5.06 10.69 9.35
CA VAL A 99 5.09 11.20 10.73
C VAL A 99 3.92 12.16 10.99
N VAL A 100 3.63 13.07 10.06
CA VAL A 100 2.51 14.01 10.18
C VAL A 100 1.17 13.28 10.20
N ALA A 101 0.97 12.30 9.32
CA ALA A 101 -0.24 11.50 9.27
C ALA A 101 -0.42 10.66 10.55
N SER A 102 0.67 10.05 11.04
CA SER A 102 0.68 9.27 12.30
C SER A 102 0.33 10.15 13.49
N ALA A 103 0.98 11.32 13.62
CA ALA A 103 0.69 12.27 14.69
C ALA A 103 -0.77 12.75 14.62
N GLY A 104 -1.26 13.06 13.41
CA GLY A 104 -2.66 13.38 13.18
C GLY A 104 -3.59 12.25 13.61
N ALA A 105 -3.27 11.00 13.24
CA ALA A 105 -4.08 9.84 13.58
C ALA A 105 -4.16 9.66 15.10
N ILE A 106 -3.05 9.78 15.82
CA ILE A 106 -3.01 9.73 17.28
C ILE A 106 -3.85 10.85 17.91
N LEU A 107 -3.71 12.09 17.42
CA LEU A 107 -4.48 13.24 17.93
C LEU A 107 -5.98 13.07 17.71
N VAL A 108 -6.40 12.55 16.55
CA VAL A 108 -7.81 12.29 16.26
C VAL A 108 -8.32 11.10 17.08
N ALA A 109 -7.52 10.05 17.23
CA ALA A 109 -7.85 8.88 18.03
C ALA A 109 -8.12 9.24 19.50
N ASP A 110 -7.37 10.20 20.06
CA ASP A 110 -7.61 10.73 21.42
C ASP A 110 -8.98 11.41 21.57
N LYS A 111 -9.58 11.88 20.47
CA LYS A 111 -10.89 12.57 20.47
C LYS A 111 -12.07 11.65 20.22
N VAL A 112 -11.85 10.38 19.90
CA VAL A 112 -12.91 9.42 19.57
C VAL A 112 -12.91 8.27 20.57
N PRO A 113 -14.06 7.92 21.17
CA PRO A 113 -14.16 6.70 21.97
C PRO A 113 -13.74 5.48 21.16
N GLY A 114 -12.77 4.70 21.67
CA GLY A 114 -12.23 3.54 20.94
C GLY A 114 -11.19 3.87 19.86
N GLY A 115 -10.77 5.14 19.71
CA GLY A 115 -9.76 5.52 18.71
C GLY A 115 -8.41 4.80 18.88
N GLY A 116 -8.00 4.51 20.13
CA GLY A 116 -6.80 3.73 20.42
C GLY A 116 -6.87 2.29 19.88
N GLU A 117 -8.06 1.66 19.93
CA GLU A 117 -8.28 0.32 19.38
C GLU A 117 -8.15 0.33 17.86
N GLU A 118 -8.61 1.40 17.19
CA GLU A 118 -8.46 1.54 15.73
C GLU A 118 -6.99 1.74 15.32
N ILE A 119 -6.18 2.44 16.13
CA ILE A 119 -4.73 2.53 15.92
C ILE A 119 -4.08 1.14 16.07
N GLU A 120 -4.41 0.41 17.14
CA GLU A 120 -3.90 -0.95 17.36
C GLU A 120 -4.29 -1.90 16.21
N LYS A 121 -5.57 -1.90 15.82
CA LYS A 121 -6.08 -2.68 14.68
C LYS A 121 -5.41 -2.30 13.37
N SER A 122 -5.07 -1.03 13.15
CA SER A 122 -4.30 -0.63 11.96
C SER A 122 -2.92 -1.28 11.95
N LEU A 123 -2.24 -1.35 13.10
CA LEU A 123 -0.90 -1.93 13.21
C LEU A 123 -0.89 -3.46 13.09
N VAL A 124 -1.78 -4.13 13.82
CA VAL A 124 -1.80 -5.60 13.99
C VAL A 124 -2.77 -6.30 13.03
N GLY A 125 -3.83 -5.62 12.61
CA GLY A 125 -4.90 -6.19 11.80
C GLY A 125 -5.83 -7.11 12.59
N SER A 126 -6.78 -7.71 11.87
CA SER A 126 -7.78 -8.62 12.44
C SER A 126 -7.88 -9.93 11.65
N ILE A 127 -6.74 -10.44 11.18
CA ILE A 127 -6.65 -11.56 10.23
C ILE A 127 -7.41 -12.82 10.70
N LEU A 128 -7.43 -13.07 12.02
CA LEU A 128 -8.11 -14.21 12.63
C LEU A 128 -9.64 -14.16 12.44
N TRP A 129 -10.22 -12.97 12.36
CA TRP A 129 -11.66 -12.73 12.27
C TRP A 129 -12.15 -12.51 10.84
N VAL A 130 -11.32 -12.83 9.84
CA VAL A 130 -11.68 -12.67 8.44
C VAL A 130 -12.77 -13.65 8.03
N THR A 131 -13.80 -13.16 7.34
CA THR A 131 -14.92 -13.98 6.84
C THR A 131 -14.70 -14.36 5.38
N TRP A 132 -15.25 -15.50 4.94
CA TRP A 132 -15.21 -15.90 3.53
C TRP A 132 -15.78 -14.84 2.59
N ALA A 133 -16.85 -14.15 2.99
CA ALA A 133 -17.42 -13.04 2.23
C ALA A 133 -16.45 -11.86 2.13
N GLY A 134 -15.73 -11.54 3.22
CA GLY A 134 -14.67 -10.54 3.22
C GLY A 134 -13.52 -10.91 2.29
N ILE A 135 -13.06 -12.16 2.33
CA ILE A 135 -12.01 -12.68 1.44
C ILE A 135 -12.45 -12.60 -0.01
N ALA A 136 -13.67 -13.03 -0.34
CA ALA A 136 -14.19 -13.00 -1.71
C ALA A 136 -14.27 -11.57 -2.25
N ARG A 137 -14.72 -10.61 -1.43
CA ARG A 137 -14.75 -9.18 -1.80
C ARG A 137 -13.34 -8.64 -2.01
N LEU A 138 -12.42 -8.92 -1.09
CA LEU A 138 -11.02 -8.50 -1.20
C LEU A 138 -10.37 -9.07 -2.45
N ALA A 139 -10.54 -10.37 -2.70
CA ALA A 139 -10.03 -11.07 -3.87
C ALA A 139 -10.62 -10.51 -5.17
N ALA A 140 -11.92 -10.19 -5.20
CA ALA A 140 -12.56 -9.59 -6.37
C ALA A 140 -11.98 -8.21 -6.68
N VAL A 141 -11.84 -7.34 -5.66
CA VAL A 141 -11.24 -6.02 -5.84
C VAL A 141 -9.77 -6.14 -6.25
N TYR A 142 -9.01 -7.05 -5.66
CA TYR A 142 -7.61 -7.30 -6.01
C TYR A 142 -7.46 -7.87 -7.41
N ALA A 143 -8.40 -8.71 -7.87
CA ALA A 143 -8.41 -9.21 -9.24
C ALA A 143 -8.64 -8.07 -10.25
N VAL A 144 -9.56 -7.14 -9.95
CA VAL A 144 -9.80 -5.96 -10.81
C VAL A 144 -8.58 -5.03 -10.84
N LEU A 145 -8.00 -4.72 -9.67
CA LEU A 145 -6.80 -3.88 -9.57
C LEU A 145 -5.58 -4.57 -10.21
N GLY A 146 -5.43 -5.86 -10.01
CA GLY A 146 -4.38 -6.68 -10.61
C GLY A 146 -4.53 -6.75 -12.13
N ALA A 147 -5.76 -6.89 -12.66
CA ALA A 147 -6.02 -6.85 -14.10
C ALA A 147 -5.72 -5.45 -14.68
N PHE A 148 -6.09 -4.38 -13.99
CA PHE A 148 -5.75 -3.00 -14.34
C PHE A 148 -4.22 -2.81 -14.42
N GLN A 149 -3.50 -3.26 -13.40
CA GLN A 149 -2.03 -3.18 -13.37
C GLN A 149 -1.39 -4.07 -14.44
N TYR A 150 -1.94 -5.27 -14.68
CA TYR A 150 -1.46 -6.19 -15.72
C TYR A 150 -1.66 -5.65 -17.14
N ALA A 151 -2.79 -4.99 -17.41
CA ALA A 151 -3.05 -4.33 -18.69
C ALA A 151 -2.06 -3.18 -18.93
N LEU A 152 -1.73 -2.45 -17.87
CA LEU A 152 -0.78 -1.33 -17.90
C LEU A 152 0.67 -1.76 -17.63
N ARG A 153 0.96 -3.06 -17.52
CA ARG A 153 2.26 -3.58 -17.09
C ARG A 153 3.42 -3.04 -17.92
N ARG A 154 3.25 -2.93 -19.24
CA ARG A 154 4.32 -2.41 -20.11
C ARG A 154 4.68 -0.99 -19.73
N LYS A 155 3.68 -0.15 -19.43
CA LYS A 155 3.90 1.24 -19.04
C LYS A 155 4.51 1.35 -17.64
N PHE A 156 3.97 0.61 -16.66
CA PHE A 156 4.49 0.63 -15.29
C PHE A 156 5.90 0.06 -15.19
N LEU A 157 6.22 -1.01 -15.93
CA LEU A 157 7.56 -1.57 -15.99
C LEU A 157 8.55 -0.59 -16.63
N THR A 158 8.23 0.00 -17.78
CA THR A 158 9.11 0.99 -18.42
C THR A 158 9.35 2.19 -17.50
N ILE A 159 8.33 2.73 -16.83
CA ILE A 159 8.50 3.87 -15.93
C ILE A 159 9.29 3.50 -14.66
N SER A 160 9.16 2.27 -14.16
CA SER A 160 9.82 1.85 -12.91
C SER A 160 11.26 1.42 -13.14
N PHE A 161 11.56 0.74 -14.25
CA PHE A 161 12.89 0.17 -14.52
C PHE A 161 13.71 0.98 -15.54
N GLN A 162 13.05 1.74 -16.43
CA GLN A 162 13.69 2.48 -17.53
C GLN A 162 13.07 3.89 -17.67
N PRO A 163 13.17 4.75 -16.65
CA PRO A 163 12.54 6.08 -16.67
C PRO A 163 13.03 6.95 -17.84
N GLU A 164 14.26 6.78 -18.29
CA GLU A 164 14.84 7.50 -19.45
C GLU A 164 14.13 7.16 -20.77
N GLU A 165 13.70 5.91 -20.97
CA GLU A 165 12.92 5.53 -22.15
C GLU A 165 11.50 6.10 -22.10
N ALA A 166 10.92 6.23 -20.91
CA ALA A 166 9.60 6.85 -20.73
C ALA A 166 9.63 8.36 -21.07
N GLU A 167 10.69 9.07 -20.68
CA GLU A 167 10.89 10.47 -21.06
C GLU A 167 11.11 10.64 -22.56
N ARG A 168 11.92 9.76 -23.18
CA ARG A 168 12.14 9.75 -24.64
C ARG A 168 10.88 9.45 -25.43
N ASN A 169 9.97 8.66 -24.88
CA ASN A 169 8.66 8.37 -25.47
C ASN A 169 7.61 9.46 -25.20
N GLY A 170 7.97 10.56 -24.53
CA GLY A 170 7.09 11.70 -24.27
C GLY A 170 5.95 11.41 -23.26
N TRP A 171 6.11 10.38 -22.41
CA TRP A 171 5.06 10.03 -21.45
C TRP A 171 5.09 10.95 -20.23
N SER A 172 3.90 11.37 -19.77
CA SER A 172 3.77 12.11 -18.51
C SER A 172 4.01 11.17 -17.32
N ILE A 173 5.25 11.13 -16.83
CA ILE A 173 5.65 10.25 -15.70
C ILE A 173 4.79 10.52 -14.47
N ARG A 174 4.54 11.79 -14.14
CA ARG A 174 3.75 12.20 -12.97
C ARG A 174 2.32 11.67 -13.02
N TRP A 175 1.71 11.60 -14.20
CA TRP A 175 0.35 11.08 -14.36
C TRP A 175 0.29 9.56 -14.11
N TRP A 176 1.24 8.82 -14.66
CA TRP A 176 1.33 7.37 -14.44
C TRP A 176 1.70 7.02 -13.01
N ASP A 177 2.53 7.84 -12.37
CA ASP A 177 2.87 7.69 -10.96
C ASP A 177 1.68 7.94 -10.05
N PHE A 178 0.82 8.90 -10.39
CA PHE A 178 -0.44 9.08 -9.68
C PHE A 178 -1.30 7.83 -9.75
N TRP A 179 -1.51 7.24 -10.93
CA TRP A 179 -2.28 6.00 -11.05
C TRP A 179 -1.64 4.82 -10.32
N PHE A 180 -0.30 4.75 -10.33
CA PHE A 180 0.43 3.76 -9.55
C PHE A 180 0.17 3.95 -8.05
N TYR A 181 0.48 5.12 -7.49
CA TYR A 181 0.32 5.40 -6.06
C TYR A 181 -1.15 5.33 -5.62
N LEU A 182 -2.10 5.69 -6.48
CA LEU A 182 -3.52 5.57 -6.20
C LEU A 182 -3.92 4.10 -6.11
N SER A 183 -3.59 3.29 -7.13
CA SER A 183 -3.92 1.85 -7.12
C SER A 183 -3.22 1.13 -5.96
N PHE A 184 -1.96 1.48 -5.69
CA PHE A 184 -1.18 0.98 -4.58
C PHE A 184 -1.83 1.35 -3.25
N GLY A 185 -2.17 2.62 -3.05
CA GLY A 185 -2.84 3.09 -1.84
C GLY A 185 -4.20 2.42 -1.61
N ILE A 186 -4.98 2.17 -2.67
CA ILE A 186 -6.25 1.42 -2.55
C ILE A 186 -5.97 -0.01 -2.06
N VAL A 187 -4.96 -0.69 -2.60
CA VAL A 187 -4.56 -2.02 -2.12
C VAL A 187 -4.17 -1.96 -0.64
N ILE A 188 -3.32 -1.02 -0.23
CA ILE A 188 -2.91 -0.88 1.18
C ILE A 188 -4.10 -0.57 2.09
N THR A 189 -4.99 0.34 1.68
CA THR A 189 -6.18 0.73 2.45
C THR A 189 -7.11 -0.46 2.71
N LEU A 190 -7.22 -1.39 1.75
CA LEU A 190 -8.03 -2.61 1.89
C LEU A 190 -7.28 -3.73 2.62
N ALA A 191 -5.95 -3.78 2.51
CA ALA A 191 -5.10 -4.79 3.14
C ALA A 191 -4.98 -4.59 4.65
N VAL A 192 -4.78 -3.33 5.09
CA VAL A 192 -4.40 -2.98 6.46
C VAL A 192 -5.43 -3.44 7.50
N PRO A 193 -6.75 -3.26 7.33
CA PRO A 193 -7.73 -3.75 8.31
C PRO A 193 -7.71 -5.27 8.49
N VAL A 194 -7.30 -6.00 7.45
CA VAL A 194 -7.20 -7.47 7.46
C VAL A 194 -5.88 -7.91 8.07
N GLY A 195 -4.76 -7.39 7.57
CA GLY A 195 -3.43 -7.88 7.89
C GLY A 195 -2.61 -7.05 8.87
N GLY A 196 -3.00 -5.81 9.10
CA GLY A 196 -2.19 -4.82 9.80
C GLY A 196 -1.04 -4.30 8.94
N VAL A 197 -0.57 -3.09 9.25
CA VAL A 197 0.55 -2.47 8.52
C VAL A 197 1.81 -3.33 8.57
N LEU A 198 2.09 -3.98 9.71
CA LEU A 198 3.31 -4.78 9.88
C LEU A 198 3.38 -6.00 8.95
N MET A 199 2.27 -6.73 8.83
CA MET A 199 2.19 -7.90 7.95
C MET A 199 2.17 -7.48 6.48
N VAL A 200 1.42 -6.43 6.15
CA VAL A 200 1.32 -5.90 4.78
C VAL A 200 2.69 -5.46 4.28
N PHE A 201 3.43 -4.71 5.11
CA PHE A 201 4.80 -4.30 4.81
C PHE A 201 5.72 -5.51 4.59
N THR A 202 5.61 -6.53 5.45
CA THR A 202 6.40 -7.76 5.33
C THR A 202 6.12 -8.48 4.00
N PHE A 203 4.85 -8.64 3.64
CA PHE A 203 4.43 -9.29 2.38
C PHE A 203 4.77 -8.49 1.13
N LEU A 204 4.93 -7.17 1.27
CA LEU A 204 5.36 -6.29 0.20
C LEU A 204 6.87 -6.37 -0.01
N VAL A 205 7.66 -6.21 1.05
CA VAL A 205 9.12 -6.04 0.95
C VAL A 205 9.85 -7.36 0.84
N VAL A 206 9.57 -8.34 1.73
CA VAL A 206 10.40 -9.56 1.84
C VAL A 206 10.39 -10.38 0.54
N PRO A 207 9.23 -10.71 -0.06
CA PRO A 207 9.21 -11.49 -1.31
C PRO A 207 9.88 -10.75 -2.46
N ALA A 208 9.72 -9.43 -2.53
CA ALA A 208 10.28 -8.61 -3.59
C ALA A 208 11.81 -8.50 -3.48
N VAL A 209 12.36 -8.36 -2.26
CA VAL A 209 13.80 -8.41 -2.00
C VAL A 209 14.37 -9.78 -2.38
N LEU A 210 13.70 -10.89 -2.02
CA LEU A 210 14.15 -12.23 -2.39
C LEU A 210 14.16 -12.45 -3.91
N ALA A 211 13.14 -11.95 -4.61
CA ALA A 211 13.07 -12.01 -6.06
C ALA A 211 14.19 -11.18 -6.74
N CYS A 212 14.49 -9.99 -6.23
CA CYS A 212 15.56 -9.15 -6.76
C CYS A 212 16.96 -9.71 -6.43
N GLY A 213 17.13 -10.24 -5.22
CA GLY A 213 18.37 -10.88 -4.76
C GLY A 213 18.71 -12.15 -5.53
N SER A 214 17.71 -12.93 -5.97
CA SER A 214 17.96 -14.11 -6.82
C SER A 214 18.42 -13.71 -8.23
N HIS A 215 17.94 -12.58 -8.76
CA HIS A 215 18.38 -12.03 -10.04
C HIS A 215 19.76 -11.35 -9.97
N SER A 216 20.14 -10.77 -8.84
CA SER A 216 21.43 -10.10 -8.67
C SER A 216 22.63 -11.05 -8.74
N ARG A 217 22.45 -12.36 -8.44
CA ARG A 217 23.49 -13.38 -8.63
C ARG A 217 23.76 -13.75 -10.09
N ALA A 218 22.86 -13.41 -11.01
CA ALA A 218 23.07 -13.67 -12.45
C ALA A 218 23.79 -12.51 -13.17
N ILE A 219 23.86 -11.32 -12.55
CA ILE A 219 24.38 -10.09 -13.18
C ILE A 219 25.72 -9.66 -12.59
N PHE A 220 26.00 -9.97 -11.32
CA PHE A 220 27.32 -9.81 -10.73
C PHE A 220 27.93 -11.17 -10.42
N PRO A 221 28.68 -11.79 -11.36
CA PRO A 221 29.63 -12.80 -10.97
C PRO A 221 30.57 -12.15 -9.95
N GLN A 222 30.62 -12.72 -8.75
CA GLN A 222 31.69 -12.37 -7.82
C GLN A 222 32.95 -13.00 -8.39
N ASP A 223 33.70 -12.22 -9.18
CA ASP A 223 35.05 -12.59 -9.53
C ASP A 223 35.93 -12.42 -8.27
N PRO A 224 36.64 -13.47 -7.83
CA PRO A 224 37.59 -13.41 -6.72
C PRO A 224 38.87 -12.62 -7.07
#